data_AF-J2XD84-F1
#
_entry.id   AF-J2XD84-F1
#
_cell.length_a   1.000
_cell.length_b   1.000
_cell.length_c   1.000
_cell.angle_alpha   90.00
_cell.angle_beta   90.00
_cell.angle_gamma   90.00
#
_symmetry.space_group_name_H-M   'P 1'
#
loop_
_entity.id
_entity.type
_entity.pdbx_description
1 polymer ?
#
loop_
_entity_poly.entity_id
_entity_poly.type
_entity_poly.pdbx_seq_one_letter_code
_entity_poly.pdbx_strand_id
1 'polypeptide(L)'
;MPRPAPQRLIVDQSQTIVVLDTNAARNLAHEVECPRWAFTFVKMKEEGFSFSLADGALMELLNQRARNVIKAHEAERMCQRLALFLNPQLPVMLGKKDLLGMLQINTQPWNESSCRSLSIQGWRELLKSVDAPPPDDGPEAMLQEARDEWIERLAQWQIAVDESRTEGAKILEAAEGLSPDELLQILQTGAWATDFATTIVDTAHDALASWVEYSYRWDVIEPQIRAAVFNSFEQADDKTVHETKGMHLEIRYHWRQFARMQKKKGAYNPSSRSKRNDGIDYDLFSYLKLPALLVTEDGGLVDKLSDIESYQKDWICRPQKLADLWEAYGNPRPFF
;
A
#
# COMPACT_ATOMS: atom_id res chain seq x y z
N MET A 1 14.60 27.13 -2.55
CA MET A 1 13.44 26.97 -3.46
C MET A 1 13.13 25.49 -3.52
N PRO A 2 11.85 25.07 -3.42
CA PRO A 2 11.50 23.65 -3.53
C PRO A 2 11.93 23.11 -4.89
N ARG A 3 12.50 21.90 -4.91
CA ARG A 3 12.89 21.21 -6.14
C ARG A 3 11.63 20.87 -6.94
N PRO A 4 11.59 21.05 -8.27
CA PRO A 4 10.44 20.65 -9.07
C PRO A 4 10.18 19.15 -8.88
N ALA A 5 8.92 18.77 -8.72
CA ALA A 5 8.52 17.37 -8.63
C ALA A 5 9.03 16.60 -9.86
N PRO A 6 9.45 15.33 -9.71
CA PRO A 6 9.92 14.54 -10.85
C PRO A 6 8.90 14.56 -11.98
N GLN A 7 9.38 14.75 -13.21
CA GLN A 7 8.52 14.79 -14.38
C GLN A 7 7.89 13.41 -14.57
N ARG A 8 6.55 13.36 -14.53
CA ARG A 8 5.80 12.14 -14.87
C ARG A 8 6.03 11.84 -16.35
N LEU A 9 6.47 10.62 -16.65
CA LEU A 9 6.85 10.24 -18.01
C LEU A 9 5.64 9.92 -18.92
N ILE A 10 4.58 9.31 -18.37
CA ILE A 10 3.44 8.85 -19.19
C ILE A 10 2.24 9.79 -19.14
N VAL A 11 1.84 10.18 -17.93
CA VAL A 11 0.66 11.04 -17.69
C VAL A 11 1.13 12.46 -17.45
N ASP A 12 0.69 13.39 -18.28
CA ASP A 12 1.09 14.79 -18.24
C ASP A 12 0.88 15.41 -16.85
N GLN A 13 1.80 16.23 -16.34
CA GLN A 13 1.73 16.85 -15.01
C GLN A 13 0.44 17.67 -14.76
N SER A 14 -0.21 18.18 -15.82
CA SER A 14 -1.49 18.88 -15.73
C SER A 14 -2.68 17.97 -15.37
N GLN A 15 -2.56 16.66 -15.61
CA GLN A 15 -3.66 15.71 -15.44
C GLN A 15 -3.76 15.14 -14.02
N THR A 16 -4.96 14.86 -13.55
CA THR A 16 -5.19 14.11 -12.29
C THR A 16 -5.25 12.62 -12.60
N ILE A 17 -4.42 11.80 -11.96
CA ILE A 17 -4.45 10.34 -12.15
C ILE A 17 -5.55 9.74 -11.30
N VAL A 18 -6.37 8.87 -11.88
CA VAL A 18 -7.38 8.09 -11.16
C VAL A 18 -7.17 6.61 -11.49
N VAL A 19 -6.98 5.78 -10.47
CA VAL A 19 -6.81 4.33 -10.63
C VAL A 19 -8.00 3.61 -10.01
N LEU A 20 -8.65 2.76 -10.80
CA LEU A 20 -9.82 1.99 -10.40
C LEU A 20 -9.40 0.62 -9.87
N ASP A 21 -9.91 0.26 -8.71
CA ASP A 21 -9.88 -1.10 -8.16
C ASP A 21 -10.94 -2.00 -8.84
N THR A 22 -10.78 -3.32 -8.68
CA THR A 22 -11.69 -4.38 -9.10
C THR A 22 -13.12 -4.11 -8.68
N ASN A 23 -13.37 -3.67 -7.44
CA ASN A 23 -14.73 -3.45 -6.95
C ASN A 23 -15.42 -2.30 -7.69
N ALA A 24 -14.72 -1.21 -7.95
CA ALA A 24 -15.25 -0.09 -8.72
C ALA A 24 -15.55 -0.49 -10.17
N ALA A 25 -14.64 -1.23 -10.81
CA ALA A 25 -14.84 -1.73 -12.16
C ALA A 25 -16.00 -2.73 -12.24
N ARG A 26 -16.05 -3.71 -11.33
CA ARG A 26 -17.08 -4.74 -11.27
C ARG A 26 -18.49 -4.20 -11.02
N ASN A 27 -18.64 -3.10 -10.29
CA ASN A 27 -19.95 -2.46 -10.13
C ASN A 27 -20.56 -2.01 -11.48
N LEU A 28 -19.73 -1.71 -12.49
CA LEU A 28 -20.20 -1.43 -13.85
C LEU A 28 -20.76 -2.66 -14.56
N ALA A 29 -20.46 -3.88 -14.10
CA ALA A 29 -20.92 -5.12 -14.70
C ALA A 29 -22.37 -5.47 -14.30
N HIS A 30 -22.72 -5.24 -13.04
CA HIS A 30 -23.93 -5.81 -12.45
C HIS A 30 -25.17 -4.91 -12.58
N GLU A 31 -25.01 -3.59 -12.50
CA GLU A 31 -26.16 -2.68 -12.61
C GLU A 31 -26.74 -2.69 -14.04
N VAL A 32 -28.07 -2.79 -14.15
CA VAL A 32 -28.77 -2.74 -15.44
C VAL A 32 -28.56 -1.38 -16.09
N GLU A 33 -28.76 -0.31 -15.32
CA GLU A 33 -28.46 1.05 -15.74
C GLU A 33 -26.98 1.36 -15.50
N CYS A 34 -26.43 2.30 -16.27
CA CYS A 34 -25.08 2.76 -16.05
C CYS A 34 -25.08 3.69 -14.83
N PRO A 35 -24.23 3.46 -13.81
CA PRO A 35 -24.19 4.31 -12.63
C PRO A 35 -23.94 5.78 -13.00
N ARG A 36 -24.61 6.72 -12.30
CA ARG A 36 -24.47 8.16 -12.58
C ARG A 36 -23.02 8.62 -12.54
N TRP A 37 -22.23 8.14 -11.57
CA TRP A 37 -20.83 8.52 -11.42
C TRP A 37 -19.98 8.20 -12.66
N ALA A 38 -20.34 7.18 -13.46
CA ALA A 38 -19.61 6.85 -14.68
C ALA A 38 -19.74 7.94 -15.74
N PHE A 39 -20.91 8.57 -15.85
CA PHE A 39 -21.11 9.74 -16.72
C PHE A 39 -20.38 10.98 -16.20
N THR A 40 -20.29 11.15 -14.88
CA THR A 40 -19.46 12.20 -14.28
C THR A 40 -17.99 11.97 -14.60
N PHE A 41 -17.49 10.73 -14.56
CA PHE A 41 -16.12 10.40 -14.93
C PHE A 41 -15.79 10.70 -16.40
N VAL A 42 -16.76 10.57 -17.31
CA VAL A 42 -16.60 11.02 -18.72
C VAL A 42 -16.32 12.53 -18.78
N LYS A 43 -17.08 13.35 -18.03
CA LYS A 43 -16.84 14.81 -17.97
C LYS A 43 -15.49 15.13 -17.32
N MET A 44 -15.15 14.44 -16.22
CA MET A 44 -13.85 14.60 -15.56
C MET A 44 -12.69 14.30 -16.51
N LYS A 45 -12.80 13.27 -17.36
CA LYS A 45 -11.78 12.95 -18.36
C LYS A 45 -11.54 14.12 -19.33
N GLU A 46 -12.60 14.78 -19.77
CA GLU A 46 -12.52 15.97 -20.63
C GLU A 46 -11.85 17.17 -19.92
N GLU A 47 -11.93 17.21 -18.59
CA GLU A 47 -11.33 18.25 -17.74
C GLU A 47 -9.97 17.86 -17.13
N GLY A 48 -9.26 16.93 -17.77
CA GLY A 48 -7.88 16.61 -17.44
C GLY A 48 -7.71 15.50 -16.41
N PHE A 49 -8.72 14.67 -16.14
CA PHE A 49 -8.52 13.43 -15.40
C PHE A 49 -8.08 12.29 -16.34
N SER A 50 -7.12 11.49 -15.90
CA SER A 50 -6.63 10.29 -16.59
C SER A 50 -7.01 9.06 -15.79
N PHE A 51 -8.07 8.38 -16.21
CA PHE A 51 -8.53 7.15 -15.57
C PHE A 51 -7.83 5.91 -16.13
N SER A 52 -7.42 5.02 -15.24
CA SER A 52 -6.81 3.74 -15.55
C SER A 52 -7.37 2.66 -14.63
N LEU A 53 -7.45 1.42 -15.09
CA LEU A 53 -7.71 0.25 -14.24
C LEU A 53 -6.40 -0.18 -13.57
N ALA A 54 -6.38 -0.53 -12.28
CA ALA A 54 -5.21 -1.16 -11.67
C ALA A 54 -4.86 -2.48 -12.40
N ASP A 55 -3.58 -2.82 -12.55
CA ASP A 55 -3.18 -4.09 -13.15
C ASP A 55 -3.55 -5.30 -12.28
N GLY A 56 -3.44 -5.18 -10.95
CA GLY A 56 -4.03 -6.14 -10.02
C GLY A 56 -5.53 -6.33 -10.26
N ALA A 57 -6.26 -5.23 -10.52
CA ALA A 57 -7.67 -5.30 -10.81
C ALA A 57 -7.99 -5.95 -12.16
N LEU A 58 -7.18 -5.68 -13.18
CA LEU A 58 -7.24 -6.40 -14.44
C LEU A 58 -7.10 -7.92 -14.23
N MET A 59 -6.12 -8.35 -13.45
CA MET A 59 -5.90 -9.78 -13.17
C MET A 59 -7.07 -10.40 -12.40
N GLU A 60 -7.63 -9.69 -11.43
CA GLU A 60 -8.82 -10.16 -10.72
C GLU A 60 -10.05 -10.29 -11.63
N LEU A 61 -10.29 -9.33 -12.52
CA LEU A 61 -11.41 -9.38 -13.46
C LEU A 61 -11.24 -10.52 -14.48
N LEU A 62 -10.04 -10.73 -15.02
CA LEU A 62 -9.72 -11.85 -15.91
C LEU A 62 -9.94 -13.20 -15.20
N ASN A 63 -9.47 -13.34 -13.95
CA ASN A 63 -9.65 -14.54 -13.15
C ASN A 63 -11.14 -14.81 -12.83
N GLN A 64 -11.90 -13.76 -12.49
CA GLN A 64 -13.34 -13.86 -12.28
C GLN A 64 -14.08 -14.26 -13.56
N ARG A 65 -13.63 -13.79 -14.73
CA ARG A 65 -14.18 -14.20 -16.02
C ARG A 65 -13.84 -15.65 -16.37
N ALA A 66 -12.62 -16.11 -16.11
CA ALA A 66 -12.20 -17.50 -16.31
C ALA A 66 -13.07 -18.46 -15.49
N ARG A 67 -13.29 -18.13 -14.21
CA ARG A 67 -14.12 -18.90 -13.27
C ARG A 67 -15.63 -18.72 -13.46
N ASN A 68 -16.05 -17.98 -14.50
CA ASN A 68 -17.45 -17.66 -14.78
C ASN A 68 -18.19 -16.98 -13.60
N VAL A 69 -17.45 -16.26 -12.75
CA VAL A 69 -18.00 -15.39 -11.69
C VAL A 69 -18.60 -14.14 -12.31
N ILE A 70 -17.93 -13.56 -13.31
CA ILE A 70 -18.48 -12.54 -14.20
C ILE A 70 -18.89 -13.23 -15.50
N LYS A 71 -20.18 -13.16 -15.86
CA LYS A 71 -20.70 -13.75 -17.11
C LYS A 71 -20.28 -12.91 -18.32
N ALA A 72 -20.30 -13.50 -19.51
CA ALA A 72 -19.92 -12.81 -20.75
C ALA A 72 -20.65 -11.47 -20.96
N HIS A 73 -21.98 -11.43 -20.79
CA HIS A 73 -22.76 -10.19 -20.96
C HIS A 73 -22.50 -9.14 -19.86
N GLU A 74 -22.10 -9.57 -18.66
CA GLU A 74 -21.70 -8.66 -17.57
C GLU A 74 -20.32 -8.07 -17.87
N ALA A 75 -19.39 -8.90 -18.35
CA ALA A 75 -18.07 -8.47 -18.82
C ALA A 75 -18.18 -7.50 -20.01
N GLU A 76 -19.03 -7.79 -20.98
CA GLU A 76 -19.31 -6.92 -22.12
C GLU A 76 -19.77 -5.53 -21.64
N ARG A 77 -20.79 -5.50 -20.78
CA ARG A 77 -21.34 -4.27 -20.21
C ARG A 77 -20.29 -3.47 -19.42
N MET A 78 -19.51 -4.16 -18.58
CA MET A 78 -18.41 -3.56 -17.83
C MET A 78 -17.39 -2.90 -18.76
N CYS A 79 -16.93 -3.63 -19.78
CA CYS A 79 -15.94 -3.15 -20.74
C CYS A 79 -16.45 -1.94 -21.55
N GLN A 80 -17.70 -1.99 -22.02
CA GLN A 80 -18.34 -0.88 -22.73
C GLN A 80 -18.39 0.39 -21.88
N ARG A 81 -18.73 0.26 -20.59
CA ARG A 81 -18.82 1.39 -19.66
C ARG A 81 -17.46 1.94 -19.25
N LEU A 82 -16.48 1.08 -18.96
CA LEU A 82 -15.10 1.48 -18.70
C LEU A 82 -14.50 2.25 -19.89
N ALA A 83 -14.76 1.80 -21.12
CA ALA A 83 -14.24 2.43 -22.34
C ALA A 83 -14.67 3.90 -22.51
N LEU A 84 -15.77 4.32 -21.88
CA LEU A 84 -16.24 5.70 -21.93
C LEU A 84 -15.22 6.67 -21.33
N PHE A 85 -14.60 6.30 -20.21
CA PHE A 85 -13.76 7.22 -19.43
C PHE A 85 -12.31 6.75 -19.21
N LEU A 86 -11.94 5.51 -19.54
CA LEU A 86 -10.52 5.10 -19.49
C LEU A 86 -9.65 5.92 -20.47
N ASN A 87 -8.40 6.16 -20.08
CA ASN A 87 -7.40 6.77 -20.94
C ASN A 87 -7.00 5.79 -22.05
N PRO A 88 -7.20 6.12 -23.34
CA PRO A 88 -6.89 5.19 -24.44
C PRO A 88 -5.40 4.88 -24.60
N GLN A 89 -4.51 5.72 -24.06
CA GLN A 89 -3.06 5.54 -24.13
C GLN A 89 -2.48 4.82 -22.91
N LEU A 90 -3.25 4.75 -21.82
CA LEU A 90 -2.89 4.07 -20.58
C LEU A 90 -4.16 3.53 -19.87
N PRO A 91 -4.90 2.60 -20.50
CA PRO A 91 -6.17 2.10 -19.93
C PRO A 91 -5.96 1.26 -18.67
N VAL A 92 -4.75 0.70 -18.49
CA VAL A 92 -4.33 -0.06 -17.31
C VAL A 92 -3.09 0.60 -16.70
N MET A 93 -3.14 0.93 -15.41
CA MET A 93 -1.98 1.40 -14.66
C MET A 93 -1.16 0.19 -14.26
N LEU A 94 0.09 0.14 -14.71
CA LEU A 94 1.00 -0.97 -14.41
C LEU A 94 1.51 -0.88 -12.96
N GLY A 95 1.76 -2.04 -12.36
CA GLY A 95 2.08 -2.17 -10.95
C GLY A 95 3.48 -1.68 -10.57
N LYS A 96 3.90 -2.09 -9.38
CA LYS A 96 5.06 -1.53 -8.66
C LYS A 96 6.33 -1.37 -9.50
N LYS A 97 6.72 -2.36 -10.31
CA LYS A 97 7.97 -2.31 -11.08
C LYS A 97 7.96 -1.17 -12.11
N ASP A 98 6.90 -1.08 -12.89
CA ASP A 98 6.76 -0.07 -13.94
C ASP A 98 6.48 1.31 -13.32
N LEU A 99 5.75 1.36 -12.23
CA LEU A 99 5.49 2.57 -11.46
C LEU A 99 6.78 3.23 -10.96
N LEU A 100 7.72 2.45 -10.41
CA LEU A 100 9.02 2.96 -9.97
C LEU A 100 9.86 3.47 -11.15
N GLY A 101 9.72 2.85 -12.32
CA GLY A 101 10.34 3.33 -13.55
C GLY A 101 9.72 4.63 -14.08
N MET A 102 8.39 4.76 -14.01
CA MET A 102 7.68 6.01 -14.35
C MET A 102 8.11 7.20 -13.48
N LEU A 103 8.48 6.91 -12.23
CA LEU A 103 8.99 7.88 -11.26
C LEU A 103 10.50 8.11 -11.37
N GLN A 104 11.21 7.37 -12.22
CA GLN A 104 12.68 7.40 -12.35
C GLN A 104 13.40 7.08 -11.03
N ILE A 105 12.78 6.25 -10.19
CA ILE A 105 13.34 5.77 -8.92
C ILE A 105 14.13 4.47 -9.12
N ASN A 106 13.78 3.69 -10.14
CA ASN A 106 14.43 2.41 -10.38
C ASN A 106 15.88 2.57 -10.91
N THR A 107 16.73 1.59 -10.60
CA THR A 107 18.11 1.52 -11.11
C THR A 107 18.18 0.85 -12.49
N GLN A 108 17.13 0.15 -12.90
CA GLN A 108 17.07 -0.57 -14.17
C GLN A 108 16.54 0.34 -15.29
N PRO A 109 17.01 0.18 -16.54
CA PRO A 109 16.44 0.88 -17.68
C PRO A 109 14.93 0.65 -17.77
N TRP A 110 14.19 1.74 -17.94
CA TRP A 110 12.74 1.72 -18.09
C TRP A 110 12.35 2.29 -19.45
N ASN A 111 11.33 1.70 -20.09
CA ASN A 111 10.92 2.05 -21.44
C ASN A 111 9.43 2.44 -21.50
N GLU A 112 9.18 3.71 -21.77
CA GLU A 112 7.84 4.28 -21.83
C GLU A 112 6.93 3.59 -22.87
N SER A 113 7.47 3.32 -24.06
CA SER A 113 6.73 2.66 -25.15
C SER A 113 6.30 1.25 -24.78
N SER A 114 7.18 0.52 -24.08
CA SER A 114 6.89 -0.82 -23.57
C SER A 114 5.77 -0.78 -22.52
N CYS A 115 5.79 0.21 -21.63
CA CYS A 115 4.71 0.38 -20.63
C CYS A 115 3.37 0.71 -21.27
N ARG A 116 3.33 1.64 -22.23
CA ARG A 116 2.10 1.93 -23.00
C ARG A 116 1.60 0.69 -23.73
N SER A 117 2.51 -0.08 -24.33
CA SER A 117 2.17 -1.32 -25.04
C SER A 117 1.57 -2.37 -24.10
N LEU A 118 2.17 -2.60 -22.93
CA LEU A 118 1.66 -3.52 -21.92
C LEU A 118 0.29 -3.08 -21.38
N SER A 119 0.11 -1.79 -21.11
CA SER A 119 -1.17 -1.24 -20.65
C SER A 119 -2.28 -1.49 -21.67
N ILE A 120 -2.04 -1.17 -22.94
CA ILE A 120 -2.99 -1.40 -24.03
C ILE A 120 -3.23 -2.90 -24.25
N GLN A 121 -2.19 -3.72 -24.14
CA GLN A 121 -2.32 -5.17 -24.25
C GLN A 121 -3.20 -5.74 -23.15
N GLY A 122 -2.99 -5.35 -21.89
CA GLY A 122 -3.82 -5.78 -20.76
C GLY A 122 -5.30 -5.44 -20.98
N TRP A 123 -5.58 -4.22 -21.43
CA TRP A 123 -6.96 -3.82 -21.80
C TRP A 123 -7.54 -4.67 -22.94
N ARG A 124 -6.75 -4.95 -23.98
CA ARG A 124 -7.18 -5.82 -25.09
C ARG A 124 -7.46 -7.24 -24.64
N GLU A 125 -6.67 -7.79 -23.71
CA GLU A 125 -6.93 -9.12 -23.15
C GLU A 125 -8.26 -9.14 -22.38
N LEU A 126 -8.58 -8.09 -21.61
CA LEU A 126 -9.90 -7.96 -20.98
C LEU A 126 -11.04 -7.89 -22.00
N LEU A 127 -10.87 -7.14 -23.09
CA LEU A 127 -11.87 -7.09 -24.17
C LEU A 127 -12.08 -8.46 -24.83
N LYS A 128 -11.01 -9.18 -25.15
CA LYS A 128 -11.11 -10.55 -25.70
C LYS A 128 -11.80 -11.51 -24.73
N SER A 129 -11.62 -11.28 -23.42
CA SER A 129 -12.22 -12.12 -22.38
C SER A 129 -13.75 -12.13 -22.39
N VAL A 130 -14.38 -11.11 -23.01
CA VAL A 130 -15.83 -11.04 -23.21
C VAL A 130 -16.30 -12.26 -24.00
N ASP A 131 -15.69 -12.49 -25.16
CA ASP A 131 -16.06 -13.56 -26.10
C ASP A 131 -15.59 -14.94 -25.65
N ALA A 132 -14.37 -15.03 -25.12
CA ALA A 132 -13.76 -16.28 -24.70
C ALA A 132 -13.07 -16.13 -23.34
N PRO A 133 -13.34 -16.98 -22.33
CA PRO A 133 -12.64 -16.89 -21.06
C PRO A 133 -11.12 -17.04 -21.26
N PRO A 134 -10.29 -16.33 -20.49
CA PRO A 134 -8.84 -16.49 -20.57
C PRO A 134 -8.43 -17.88 -20.04
N PRO A 135 -7.23 -18.37 -20.38
CA PRO A 135 -6.70 -19.60 -19.79
C PRO A 135 -6.68 -19.54 -18.26
N ASP A 136 -7.01 -20.65 -17.60
CA ASP A 136 -7.23 -20.68 -16.14
C ASP A 136 -6.00 -20.29 -15.30
N ASP A 137 -4.78 -20.52 -15.79
CA ASP A 137 -3.58 -20.48 -14.93
C ASP A 137 -2.86 -19.12 -14.89
N GLY A 138 -3.03 -18.26 -15.90
CA GLY A 138 -2.25 -17.03 -16.05
C GLY A 138 -2.56 -15.98 -14.97
N PRO A 139 -3.82 -15.52 -14.85
CA PRO A 139 -4.18 -14.45 -13.91
C PRO A 139 -4.00 -14.82 -12.44
N GLU A 140 -4.32 -16.06 -12.05
CA GLU A 140 -4.18 -16.48 -10.65
C GLU A 140 -2.71 -16.55 -10.21
N ALA A 141 -1.79 -16.94 -11.10
CA ALA A 141 -0.36 -16.96 -10.78
C ALA A 141 0.18 -15.55 -10.46
N MET A 142 -0.21 -14.55 -11.24
CA MET A 142 0.17 -13.15 -10.98
C MET A 142 -0.44 -12.62 -9.67
N LEU A 143 -1.70 -12.96 -9.39
CA LEU A 143 -2.31 -12.61 -8.10
C LEU A 143 -1.59 -13.31 -6.94
N GLN A 144 -1.14 -14.56 -7.12
CA GLN A 144 -0.41 -15.28 -6.09
C GLN A 144 0.96 -14.64 -5.82
N GLU A 145 1.67 -14.16 -6.84
CA GLU A 145 2.91 -13.42 -6.67
C GLU A 145 2.73 -12.19 -5.77
N ALA A 146 1.68 -11.39 -5.98
CA ALA A 146 1.38 -10.24 -5.11
C ALA A 146 1.10 -10.64 -3.66
N ARG A 147 0.45 -11.80 -3.45
CA ARG A 147 0.19 -12.34 -2.09
C ARG A 147 1.48 -12.81 -1.42
N ASP A 148 2.36 -13.45 -2.19
CA ASP A 148 3.64 -13.97 -1.71
C ASP A 148 4.58 -12.81 -1.36
N GLU A 149 4.64 -11.76 -2.19
CA GLU A 149 5.39 -10.53 -1.89
C GLU A 149 4.91 -9.89 -0.58
N TRP A 150 3.59 -9.83 -0.36
CA TRP A 150 3.02 -9.32 0.89
C TRP A 150 3.44 -10.14 2.12
N ILE A 151 3.39 -11.48 2.01
CA ILE A 151 3.82 -12.38 3.08
C ILE A 151 5.32 -12.20 3.36
N GLU A 152 6.15 -12.16 2.33
CA GLU A 152 7.59 -11.98 2.44
C GLU A 152 7.92 -10.66 3.14
N ARG A 153 7.24 -9.57 2.76
CA ARG A 153 7.48 -8.25 3.34
C ARG A 153 7.20 -8.21 4.84
N LEU A 154 6.12 -8.86 5.29
CA LEU A 154 5.80 -9.02 6.72
C LEU A 154 6.83 -9.91 7.44
N ALA A 155 7.31 -10.96 6.77
CA ALA A 155 8.34 -11.84 7.32
C ALA A 155 9.67 -11.10 7.52
N GLN A 156 10.09 -10.24 6.58
CA GLN A 156 11.29 -9.40 6.72
C GLN A 156 11.20 -8.47 7.94
N TRP A 157 10.02 -7.92 8.23
CA TRP A 157 9.80 -7.12 9.44
C TRP A 157 9.88 -7.95 10.72
N GLN A 158 9.37 -9.19 10.68
CA GLN A 158 9.50 -10.11 11.78
C GLN A 158 10.97 -10.44 12.07
N ILE A 159 11.76 -10.72 11.02
CA ILE A 159 13.20 -10.96 11.13
C ILE A 159 13.90 -9.77 11.79
N ALA A 160 13.64 -8.54 11.34
CA ALA A 160 14.26 -7.34 11.93
C ALA A 160 13.93 -7.16 13.42
N VAL A 161 12.69 -7.49 13.84
CA VAL A 161 12.29 -7.46 15.26
C VAL A 161 13.01 -8.56 16.05
N ASP A 162 13.12 -9.77 15.50
CA ASP A 162 13.76 -10.89 16.17
C ASP A 162 15.29 -10.74 16.26
N GLU A 163 15.92 -10.13 15.26
CA GLU A 163 17.32 -9.71 15.32
C GLU A 163 17.55 -8.67 16.41
N SER A 164 16.66 -7.67 16.51
CA SER A 164 16.72 -6.65 17.57
C SER A 164 16.56 -7.25 18.97
N ARG A 165 15.69 -8.26 19.12
CA ARG A 165 15.53 -9.02 20.37
C ARG A 165 16.76 -9.86 20.70
N THR A 166 17.34 -10.53 19.70
CA THR A 166 18.55 -11.35 19.86
C THR A 166 19.72 -10.49 20.30
N GLU A 167 19.89 -9.31 19.71
CA GLU A 167 20.93 -8.37 20.13
C GLU A 167 20.70 -7.87 21.56
N GLY A 168 19.45 -7.60 21.93
CA GLY A 168 19.07 -7.32 23.31
C GLY A 168 19.43 -8.42 24.31
N ALA A 169 19.20 -9.67 23.92
CA ALA A 169 19.53 -10.83 24.74
C ALA A 169 21.05 -11.02 24.91
N LYS A 170 21.86 -10.70 23.91
CA LYS A 170 23.33 -10.70 24.06
C LYS A 170 23.81 -9.60 25.01
N ILE A 171 23.19 -8.42 24.96
CA ILE A 171 23.50 -7.33 25.89
C ILE A 171 23.18 -7.77 27.33
N LEU A 172 22.06 -8.48 27.54
CA LEU A 172 21.76 -9.11 28.82
C LEU A 172 22.81 -10.11 29.28
N GLU A 173 23.17 -11.06 28.42
CA GLU A 173 24.15 -12.10 28.75
C GLU A 173 25.52 -11.48 29.09
N ALA A 174 25.94 -10.47 28.32
CA ALA A 174 27.15 -9.72 28.63
C ALA A 174 27.06 -8.95 29.95
N ALA A 175 25.87 -8.50 30.33
CA ALA A 175 25.60 -7.79 31.57
C ALA A 175 25.59 -8.69 32.81
N GLU A 176 25.31 -10.00 32.69
CA GLU A 176 25.33 -10.94 33.81
C GLU A 176 26.72 -11.08 34.47
N GLY A 177 27.80 -10.75 33.75
CA GLY A 177 29.17 -10.77 34.25
C GLY A 177 29.66 -9.44 34.86
N LEU A 178 28.86 -8.38 34.81
CA LEU A 178 29.25 -7.04 35.24
C LEU A 178 28.85 -6.78 36.69
N SER A 179 29.70 -6.06 37.41
CA SER A 179 29.33 -5.51 38.72
C SER A 179 28.24 -4.44 38.59
N PRO A 180 27.46 -4.17 39.64
CA PRO A 180 26.44 -3.11 39.62
C PRO A 180 26.98 -1.73 39.20
N ASP A 181 28.23 -1.40 39.56
CA ASP A 181 28.87 -0.14 39.18
C ASP A 181 29.20 -0.09 37.68
N GLU A 182 29.65 -1.20 37.09
CA GLU A 182 29.90 -1.31 35.65
C GLU A 182 28.60 -1.24 34.84
N LEU A 183 27.53 -1.88 35.32
CA LEU A 183 26.20 -1.76 34.74
C LEU A 183 25.69 -0.32 34.78
N LEU A 184 25.82 0.34 35.93
CA LEU A 184 25.42 1.73 36.10
C LEU A 184 26.19 2.65 35.15
N GLN A 185 27.49 2.41 34.96
CA GLN A 185 28.32 3.17 34.03
C GLN A 185 27.90 2.97 32.57
N ILE A 186 27.62 1.73 32.15
CA ILE A 186 27.11 1.44 30.79
C ILE A 186 25.76 2.12 30.58
N LEU A 187 24.84 1.98 31.53
CA LEU A 187 23.53 2.63 31.49
C LEU A 187 23.70 4.14 31.36
N GLN A 188 24.51 4.79 32.21
CA GLN A 188 24.75 6.25 32.14
C GLN A 188 25.35 6.73 30.81
N THR A 189 26.02 5.88 30.05
CA THR A 189 26.56 6.22 28.72
C THR A 189 25.58 6.01 27.57
N GLY A 190 24.50 5.25 27.78
CA GLY A 190 23.46 5.00 26.79
C GLY A 190 22.44 6.14 26.71
N ALA A 191 22.17 6.65 25.52
CA ALA A 191 21.16 7.70 25.28
C ALA A 191 19.71 7.31 25.71
N TRP A 192 19.49 6.04 26.07
CA TRP A 192 18.21 5.43 26.45
C TRP A 192 17.99 5.34 27.98
N ALA A 193 18.95 5.80 28.80
CA ALA A 193 19.01 5.44 30.22
C ALA A 193 18.56 6.51 31.22
N THR A 194 18.19 7.72 30.79
CA THR A 194 17.81 8.80 31.71
C THR A 194 16.58 8.46 32.57
N ASP A 195 15.67 7.63 32.08
CA ASP A 195 14.48 7.20 32.84
C ASP A 195 14.72 5.98 33.73
N PHE A 196 15.79 5.22 33.48
CA PHE A 196 16.02 3.91 34.13
C PHE A 196 16.91 3.99 35.37
N ALA A 197 17.88 4.91 35.38
CA ALA A 197 18.90 5.03 36.42
C ALA A 197 18.36 5.32 37.85
N THR A 198 17.11 5.75 37.98
CA THR A 198 16.50 6.07 39.29
C THR A 198 15.79 4.90 39.96
N THR A 199 15.52 3.79 39.26
CA THR A 199 14.68 2.69 39.79
C THR A 199 15.47 1.50 40.34
N ILE A 200 16.74 1.32 39.95
CA ILE A 200 17.56 0.18 40.36
C ILE A 200 18.67 0.65 41.29
N VAL A 201 18.45 0.56 42.60
CA VAL A 201 19.55 0.64 43.59
C VAL A 201 19.69 -0.64 44.41
N ASP A 202 18.67 -1.51 44.53
CA ASP A 202 18.76 -2.64 45.49
C ASP A 202 18.54 -4.08 44.95
N THR A 203 18.22 -4.29 43.67
CA THR A 203 17.97 -5.65 43.10
C THR A 203 18.51 -5.82 41.68
N ALA A 204 19.81 -5.56 41.47
CA ALA A 204 20.39 -5.27 40.15
C ALA A 204 20.18 -6.35 39.07
N HIS A 205 20.33 -7.64 39.35
CA HIS A 205 20.27 -8.68 38.29
C HIS A 205 18.85 -9.12 37.92
N ASP A 206 18.01 -9.49 38.90
CA ASP A 206 16.62 -9.89 38.64
C ASP A 206 15.79 -8.73 38.07
N ALA A 207 16.07 -7.50 38.51
CA ALA A 207 15.45 -6.31 37.95
C ALA A 207 15.93 -6.02 36.53
N LEU A 208 17.21 -6.29 36.20
CA LEU A 208 17.73 -6.14 34.84
C LEU A 208 17.12 -7.17 33.88
N ALA A 209 17.09 -8.45 34.26
CA ALA A 209 16.47 -9.51 33.45
C ALA A 209 14.98 -9.22 33.21
N SER A 210 14.24 -8.89 34.28
CA SER A 210 12.82 -8.51 34.18
C SER A 210 12.60 -7.24 33.35
N TRP A 211 13.50 -6.25 33.47
CA TRP A 211 13.42 -5.02 32.69
C TRP A 211 13.70 -5.25 31.22
N VAL A 212 14.67 -6.09 30.87
CA VAL A 212 14.93 -6.38 29.46
C VAL A 212 13.81 -7.21 28.86
N GLU A 213 13.32 -8.24 29.56
CA GLU A 213 12.13 -8.97 29.12
C GLU A 213 10.97 -8.00 28.90
N TYR A 214 10.74 -7.06 29.82
CA TYR A 214 9.75 -6.01 29.69
C TYR A 214 10.01 -5.09 28.48
N SER A 215 11.24 -4.65 28.28
CA SER A 215 11.65 -3.70 27.24
C SER A 215 11.49 -4.26 25.83
N TYR A 216 11.50 -5.59 25.67
CA TYR A 216 11.26 -6.26 24.39
C TYR A 216 9.84 -6.78 24.19
N ARG A 217 8.94 -6.54 25.16
CA ARG A 217 7.52 -6.82 24.96
C ARG A 217 6.96 -5.93 23.85
N TRP A 218 6.09 -6.50 23.02
CA TRP A 218 5.47 -5.78 21.91
C TRP A 218 4.78 -4.49 22.36
N ASP A 219 4.08 -4.50 23.50
CA ASP A 219 3.38 -3.32 24.03
C ASP A 219 4.31 -2.19 24.50
N VAL A 220 5.60 -2.47 24.67
CA VAL A 220 6.63 -1.50 25.05
C VAL A 220 7.40 -0.99 23.83
N ILE A 221 7.76 -1.87 22.88
CA ILE A 221 8.50 -1.49 21.67
C ILE A 221 7.62 -0.89 20.58
N GLU A 222 6.33 -1.27 20.49
CA GLU A 222 5.44 -0.79 19.42
C GLU A 222 5.36 0.73 19.36
N PRO A 223 5.14 1.47 20.47
CA PRO A 223 5.09 2.93 20.41
C PRO A 223 6.41 3.56 19.98
N GLN A 224 7.54 2.97 20.38
CA GLN A 224 8.88 3.48 20.07
C GLN A 224 9.22 3.29 18.60
N ILE A 225 9.00 2.09 18.07
CA ILE A 225 9.23 1.80 16.66
C ILE A 225 8.25 2.61 15.81
N ARG A 226 6.98 2.70 16.20
CA ARG A 226 5.99 3.56 15.53
C ARG A 226 6.47 5.00 15.46
N ALA A 227 6.94 5.55 16.59
CA ALA A 227 7.48 6.91 16.64
C ALA A 227 8.73 7.04 15.77
N ALA A 228 9.70 6.13 15.86
CA ALA A 228 10.93 6.18 15.05
C ALA A 228 10.63 6.09 13.54
N VAL A 229 9.79 5.13 13.14
CA VAL A 229 9.34 4.97 11.76
C VAL A 229 8.68 6.26 11.31
N PHE A 230 7.69 6.80 12.04
CA PHE A 230 6.95 7.99 11.59
C PHE A 230 7.73 9.31 11.67
N ASN A 231 8.59 9.48 12.67
CA ASN A 231 9.48 10.64 12.76
C ASN A 231 10.51 10.65 11.63
N SER A 232 10.94 9.47 11.14
CA SER A 232 11.84 9.40 9.98
C SER A 232 11.21 9.99 8.70
N PHE A 233 9.87 10.00 8.58
CA PHE A 233 9.17 10.66 7.46
C PHE A 233 9.23 12.17 7.54
N GLU A 234 9.15 12.71 8.77
CA GLU A 234 9.16 14.15 9.02
C GLU A 234 10.58 14.73 8.90
N GLN A 235 11.60 13.90 9.15
CA GLN A 235 13.01 14.29 9.15
C GLN A 235 13.78 13.92 7.87
N ALA A 236 13.15 13.20 6.93
CA ALA A 236 13.75 12.85 5.65
C ALA A 236 14.23 14.11 4.90
N ASP A 237 15.34 14.00 4.17
CA ASP A 237 15.86 15.09 3.33
C ASP A 237 15.01 15.29 2.07
N ASP A 238 15.12 16.45 1.40
CA ASP A 238 14.30 16.78 0.22
C ASP A 238 14.30 15.69 -0.90
N LYS A 239 15.34 14.84 -0.98
CA LYS A 239 15.44 13.78 -1.99
C LYS A 239 14.67 12.53 -1.56
N THR A 240 14.78 12.12 -0.31
CA THR A 240 14.05 10.99 0.26
C THR A 240 12.59 11.33 0.57
N VAL A 241 12.28 12.60 0.85
CA VAL A 241 10.93 13.09 1.13
C VAL A 241 9.92 12.70 0.06
N HIS A 242 10.24 12.76 -1.23
CA HIS A 242 9.25 12.41 -2.26
C HIS A 242 8.88 10.92 -2.27
N GLU A 243 9.87 10.03 -2.13
CA GLU A 243 9.65 8.58 -2.06
C GLU A 243 8.91 8.22 -0.78
N THR A 244 9.36 8.79 0.34
CA THR A 244 8.85 8.53 1.68
C THR A 244 7.43 9.10 1.88
N LYS A 245 7.13 10.30 1.35
CA LYS A 245 5.77 10.87 1.33
C LYS A 245 4.82 10.09 0.43
N GLY A 246 5.27 9.63 -0.73
CA GLY A 246 4.47 8.78 -1.59
C GLY A 246 4.02 7.47 -0.93
N MET A 247 4.75 7.02 0.10
CA MET A 247 4.54 5.74 0.78
C MET A 247 3.91 5.87 2.17
N HIS A 248 3.46 7.07 2.59
CA HIS A 248 3.03 7.31 3.96
C HIS A 248 1.87 6.38 4.41
N LEU A 249 0.84 6.23 3.58
CA LEU A 249 -0.26 5.30 3.88
C LEU A 249 0.16 3.84 3.74
N GLU A 250 0.95 3.50 2.72
CA GLU A 250 1.45 2.13 2.50
C GLU A 250 2.20 1.62 3.74
N ILE A 251 3.11 2.43 4.28
CA ILE A 251 3.93 2.04 5.43
C ILE A 251 3.10 1.98 6.70
N ARG A 252 2.16 2.92 6.91
CA ARG A 252 1.24 2.88 8.06
C ARG A 252 0.32 1.66 8.03
N TYR A 253 -0.21 1.33 6.86
CA TYR A 253 -1.02 0.13 6.68
C TYR A 253 -0.19 -1.12 6.97
N HIS A 254 1.03 -1.19 6.43
CA HIS A 254 1.94 -2.30 6.68
C HIS A 254 2.27 -2.46 8.17
N TRP A 255 2.64 -1.36 8.85
CA TRP A 255 2.87 -1.33 10.29
C TRP A 255 1.67 -1.87 11.07
N ARG A 256 0.46 -1.43 10.73
CA ARG A 256 -0.74 -1.91 11.39
C ARG A 256 -0.94 -3.41 11.23
N GLN A 257 -0.76 -3.97 10.02
CA GLN A 257 -0.92 -5.41 9.82
C GLN A 257 0.14 -6.19 10.58
N PHE A 258 1.39 -5.74 10.54
CA PHE A 258 2.47 -6.31 11.32
C PHE A 258 2.16 -6.30 12.82
N ALA A 259 1.72 -5.17 13.38
CA ALA A 259 1.31 -5.05 14.77
C ALA A 259 0.17 -6.01 15.15
N ARG A 260 -0.74 -6.30 14.20
CA ARG A 260 -1.81 -7.29 14.41
C ARG A 260 -1.31 -8.72 14.39
N MET A 261 -0.19 -9.03 13.73
CA MET A 261 0.46 -10.35 13.80
C MET A 261 0.99 -10.64 15.20
N GLN A 262 1.39 -9.59 15.93
CA GLN A 262 1.97 -9.71 17.27
C GLN A 262 0.92 -9.97 18.37
N LYS A 263 -0.39 -9.97 18.05
CA LYS A 263 -1.46 -10.16 19.05
C LYS A 263 -1.54 -11.61 19.51
N LYS A 264 -1.64 -11.83 20.84
CA LYS A 264 -1.80 -13.19 21.43
C LYS A 264 -3.09 -13.91 20.99
N LYS A 265 -4.17 -13.17 20.74
CA LYS A 265 -5.48 -13.73 20.33
C LYS A 265 -5.92 -13.07 19.03
N GLY A 266 -6.37 -13.89 18.07
CA GLY A 266 -6.80 -13.40 16.77
C GLY A 266 -5.69 -12.70 15.99
N ALA A 267 -4.47 -13.23 16.08
CA ALA A 267 -3.32 -12.74 15.32
C ALA A 267 -3.67 -12.67 13.83
N TYR A 268 -3.23 -11.59 13.20
CA TYR A 268 -3.28 -11.52 11.75
C TYR A 268 -2.43 -12.63 11.14
N ASN A 269 -2.97 -13.34 10.15
CA ASN A 269 -2.26 -14.37 9.41
C ASN A 269 -2.42 -14.09 7.90
N PRO A 270 -1.39 -13.53 7.23
CA PRO A 270 -1.46 -13.17 5.81
C PRO A 270 -1.64 -14.40 4.91
N SER A 271 -1.22 -15.59 5.35
CA SER A 271 -1.40 -16.84 4.60
C SER A 271 -2.79 -17.45 4.76
N SER A 272 -3.65 -16.93 5.65
CA SER A 272 -4.99 -17.48 5.84
C SER A 272 -5.90 -17.19 4.64
N ARG A 273 -6.78 -18.14 4.29
CA ARG A 273 -7.72 -17.99 3.15
C ARG A 273 -8.54 -16.69 3.20
N SER A 274 -8.89 -16.22 4.40
CA SER A 274 -9.69 -15.01 4.60
C SER A 274 -8.90 -13.69 4.55
N LYS A 275 -7.56 -13.76 4.53
CA LYS A 275 -6.66 -12.58 4.54
C LYS A 275 -5.62 -12.58 3.43
N ARG A 276 -5.48 -13.68 2.69
CA ARG A 276 -4.54 -13.77 1.57
C ARG A 276 -4.74 -12.67 0.53
N ASN A 277 -5.99 -12.23 0.30
CA ASN A 277 -6.27 -11.16 -0.65
C ASN A 277 -5.88 -9.76 -0.15
N ASP A 278 -5.57 -9.59 1.14
CA ASP A 278 -5.07 -8.30 1.64
C ASP A 278 -3.75 -7.90 0.95
N GLY A 279 -2.99 -8.86 0.39
CA GLY A 279 -1.80 -8.58 -0.40
C GLY A 279 -2.10 -7.97 -1.77
N ILE A 280 -3.27 -8.26 -2.35
CA ILE A 280 -3.75 -7.63 -3.59
C ILE A 280 -4.19 -6.19 -3.27
N ASP A 281 -4.97 -6.00 -2.20
CA ASP A 281 -5.36 -4.67 -1.73
C ASP A 281 -4.14 -3.82 -1.38
N TYR A 282 -3.09 -4.47 -0.83
CA TYR A 282 -1.85 -3.81 -0.49
C TYR A 282 -1.12 -3.23 -1.71
N ASP A 283 -1.16 -3.93 -2.84
CA ASP A 283 -0.53 -3.47 -4.07
C ASP A 283 -1.19 -2.18 -4.62
N LEU A 284 -2.47 -1.93 -4.31
CA LEU A 284 -3.13 -0.66 -4.65
C LEU A 284 -2.42 0.55 -4.02
N PHE A 285 -1.84 0.40 -2.82
CA PHE A 285 -1.10 1.50 -2.18
C PHE A 285 0.17 1.86 -2.95
N SER A 286 0.68 0.97 -3.81
CA SER A 286 1.84 1.27 -4.63
C SER A 286 1.61 2.52 -5.48
N TYR A 287 0.41 2.67 -6.07
CA TYR A 287 0.05 3.82 -6.90
C TYR A 287 0.00 5.15 -6.15
N LEU A 288 -0.09 5.16 -4.81
CA LEU A 288 -0.05 6.40 -4.00
C LEU A 288 1.35 7.04 -3.99
N LYS A 289 2.37 6.35 -4.52
CA LYS A 289 3.65 6.96 -4.88
C LYS A 289 3.49 8.03 -5.96
N LEU A 290 2.43 7.95 -6.77
CA LEU A 290 1.97 9.02 -7.63
C LEU A 290 0.94 9.88 -6.87
N PRO A 291 0.77 11.15 -7.27
CA PRO A 291 -0.39 11.95 -6.85
C PRO A 291 -1.63 11.44 -7.59
N ALA A 292 -2.07 10.23 -7.24
CA ALA A 292 -3.19 9.51 -7.83
C ALA A 292 -4.33 9.35 -6.83
N LEU A 293 -5.56 9.44 -7.34
CA LEU A 293 -6.77 9.07 -6.61
C LEU A 293 -7.04 7.58 -6.84
N LEU A 294 -7.25 6.83 -5.77
CA LEU A 294 -7.68 5.44 -5.85
C LEU A 294 -9.18 5.36 -5.66
N VAL A 295 -9.85 4.66 -6.57
CA VAL A 295 -11.30 4.52 -6.58
C VAL A 295 -11.66 3.07 -6.34
N THR A 296 -12.33 2.80 -5.23
CA THR A 296 -12.76 1.45 -4.82
C THR A 296 -14.14 1.48 -4.19
N GLU A 297 -14.89 0.38 -4.36
CA GLU A 297 -16.17 0.15 -3.68
C GLU A 297 -16.03 -0.85 -2.52
N ASP A 298 -14.79 -1.24 -2.19
CA ASP A 298 -14.52 -2.06 -1.01
C ASP A 298 -14.72 -1.23 0.27
N GLY A 299 -15.91 -1.35 0.85
CA GLY A 299 -16.21 -0.76 2.16
C GLY A 299 -15.26 -1.27 3.25
N GLY A 300 -14.84 -2.53 3.18
CA GLY A 300 -13.87 -3.10 4.10
C GLY A 300 -12.50 -2.43 3.98
N LEU A 301 -12.06 -2.01 2.79
CA LEU A 301 -10.84 -1.23 2.64
C LEU A 301 -11.05 0.20 3.15
N VAL A 302 -12.05 0.92 2.65
CA VAL A 302 -12.30 2.33 3.01
C VAL A 302 -12.53 2.51 4.52
N ASP A 303 -13.35 1.66 5.14
CA ASP A 303 -13.68 1.76 6.56
C ASP A 303 -12.46 1.42 7.43
N LYS A 304 -11.68 0.39 7.04
CA LYS A 304 -10.40 0.07 7.70
C LYS A 304 -9.32 1.12 7.45
N LEU A 305 -9.50 2.14 6.63
CA LEU A 305 -8.49 3.19 6.47
C LEU A 305 -8.84 4.43 7.30
N SER A 306 -10.08 4.52 7.79
CA SER A 306 -10.57 5.67 8.56
C SER A 306 -9.79 5.92 9.86
N ASP A 307 -9.26 4.87 10.48
CA ASP A 307 -8.46 4.90 11.71
C ASP A 307 -6.96 5.11 11.46
N ILE A 308 -6.50 5.08 10.20
CA ILE A 308 -5.11 5.35 9.88
C ILE A 308 -4.89 6.85 9.73
N GLU A 309 -4.02 7.40 10.58
CA GLU A 309 -3.56 8.79 10.50
C GLU A 309 -2.61 8.98 9.30
N SER A 310 -3.18 9.16 8.11
CA SER A 310 -2.42 9.48 6.90
C SER A 310 -3.11 10.56 6.09
N TYR A 311 -2.36 11.54 5.57
CA TYR A 311 -2.90 12.53 4.64
C TYR A 311 -3.30 11.92 3.28
N GLN A 312 -2.74 10.76 2.91
CA GLN A 312 -3.11 10.05 1.68
C GLN A 312 -4.42 9.25 1.82
N LYS A 313 -4.99 9.14 3.04
CA LYS A 313 -6.24 8.38 3.24
C LYS A 313 -7.40 8.97 2.43
N ASP A 314 -7.41 10.29 2.25
CA ASP A 314 -8.44 11.01 1.50
C ASP A 314 -8.25 10.91 -0.02
N TRP A 315 -7.15 10.31 -0.48
CA TRP A 315 -6.93 10.01 -1.90
C TRP A 315 -7.64 8.72 -2.31
N ILE A 316 -8.13 7.95 -1.35
CA ILE A 316 -8.91 6.73 -1.56
C ILE A 316 -10.38 7.07 -1.34
N CYS A 317 -11.21 6.85 -2.34
CA CYS A 317 -12.61 7.22 -2.29
C CYS A 317 -13.50 6.26 -3.07
N ARG A 318 -14.79 6.27 -2.75
CA ARG A 318 -15.80 5.58 -3.55
C ARG A 318 -16.07 6.35 -4.83
N PRO A 319 -16.43 5.68 -5.95
CA PRO A 319 -16.73 6.33 -7.23
C PRO A 319 -17.72 7.49 -7.09
N GLN A 320 -18.84 7.28 -6.39
CA GLN A 320 -19.85 8.32 -6.19
C GLN A 320 -19.30 9.50 -5.38
N LYS A 321 -18.53 9.24 -4.32
CA LYS A 321 -17.90 10.31 -3.52
C LYS A 321 -16.95 11.16 -4.39
N LEU A 322 -16.18 10.53 -5.27
CA LEU A 322 -15.30 11.27 -6.19
C LEU A 322 -16.10 12.14 -7.17
N ALA A 323 -17.15 11.59 -7.76
CA ALA A 323 -18.04 12.32 -8.64
C ALA A 323 -18.66 13.53 -7.92
N ASP A 324 -19.17 13.36 -6.70
CA ASP A 324 -19.78 14.43 -5.90
C ASP A 324 -18.75 15.53 -5.54
N LEU A 325 -17.52 15.14 -5.17
CA LEU A 325 -16.44 16.08 -4.87
C LEU A 325 -16.05 16.90 -6.12
N TRP A 326 -16.00 16.27 -7.28
CA TRP A 326 -15.73 16.97 -8.53
C TRP A 326 -16.89 17.91 -8.92
N GLU A 327 -18.14 17.48 -8.80
CA GLU A 327 -19.30 18.35 -9.08
C GLU A 327 -19.34 19.57 -8.12
N ALA A 328 -18.94 19.39 -6.87
CA ALA A 328 -18.94 20.46 -5.86
C ALA A 328 -17.76 21.43 -5.96
N TYR A 329 -16.55 20.92 -6.27
CA TYR A 329 -15.30 21.68 -6.14
C TYR A 329 -14.48 21.76 -7.45
N GLY A 330 -14.93 21.09 -8.51
CA GLY A 330 -14.36 21.11 -9.87
C GLY A 330 -13.08 20.29 -10.05
N ASN A 331 -12.26 20.09 -9.02
CA ASN A 331 -10.93 19.52 -9.23
C ASN A 331 -10.32 18.87 -7.99
N PRO A 332 -10.88 17.75 -7.47
CA PRO A 332 -10.25 16.98 -6.40
C PRO A 332 -8.88 16.49 -6.88
N ARG A 333 -7.80 16.86 -6.17
CA ARG A 333 -6.42 16.45 -6.49
C ARG A 333 -5.64 16.06 -5.23
N PRO A 334 -4.84 14.99 -5.30
CA PRO A 334 -3.78 14.71 -4.33
C PRO A 334 -2.75 15.85 -4.26
N PHE A 335 -2.21 16.12 -3.08
CA PHE A 335 -1.16 17.13 -2.84
C PHE A 335 -0.03 16.55 -1.98
N PHE A 336 1.23 16.87 -2.28
CA PHE A 336 2.41 16.41 -1.53
C PHE A 336 2.92 17.42 -0.49
#